data_AF-A0A9J6B7C9-F1
#
_entry.id   AF-A0A9J6B7C9-F1
#
_cell.length_a   1.000
_cell.length_b   1.000
_cell.length_c   1.000
_cell.angle_alpha   90.00
_cell.angle_beta   90.00
_cell.angle_gamma   90.00
#
_symmetry.space_group_name_H-M   'P 1'
#
loop_
_entity.id
_entity.type
_entity.pdbx_description
1 polymer ?
#
loop_
_entity_poly.entity_id
_entity_poly.type
_entity_poly.pdbx_seq_one_letter_code
_entity_poly.pdbx_strand_id
1 'polypeptide(L)'
;FNWFESLAWVQGYVDEQFIELEELQDDATPTFVEEVVTLFYNDSARLIHHIDQSLEEQLLDFAKLDNYMHQFKGSSSRLEINKMVI
;
A
#
# COMPACT_ATOMS: atom_id res chain seq x y z
N PHE A 1 -23.24 -8.49 -6.42
CA PHE A 1 -23.17 -7.02 -6.23
C PHE A 1 -22.68 -6.79 -4.81
N ASN A 2 -21.36 -6.65 -4.63
CA ASN A 2 -20.74 -6.49 -3.32
C ASN A 2 -20.82 -5.01 -2.91
N TRP A 3 -21.79 -4.69 -2.06
CA TRP A 3 -22.01 -3.33 -1.57
C TRP A 3 -20.80 -2.79 -0.79
N PHE A 4 -19.97 -3.68 -0.24
CA PHE A 4 -18.73 -3.33 0.45
C PHE A 4 -17.69 -2.72 -0.50
N GLU A 5 -17.43 -3.35 -1.66
CA GLU A 5 -16.53 -2.82 -2.69
C GLU A 5 -17.01 -1.48 -3.23
N SER A 6 -18.33 -1.35 -3.47
CA SER A 6 -18.93 -0.08 -3.91
C SER A 6 -18.72 1.03 -2.87
N LEU A 7 -18.84 0.73 -1.57
CA LEU A 7 -18.54 1.69 -0.51
C LEU A 7 -17.05 2.02 -0.43
N ALA A 8 -16.18 1.03 -0.57
CA ALA A 8 -14.73 1.22 -0.55
C ALA A 8 -14.27 2.15 -1.69
N TRP A 9 -14.86 2.00 -2.88
CA TRP A 9 -14.59 2.88 -4.04
C TRP A 9 -15.10 4.31 -3.82
N VAL A 10 -16.32 4.48 -3.30
CA VAL A 10 -16.89 5.82 -3.00
C VAL A 10 -16.10 6.55 -1.89
N GLN A 11 -15.57 5.81 -0.92
CA GLN A 11 -14.72 6.38 0.13
C GLN A 11 -13.26 6.61 -0.33
N GLY A 12 -12.90 6.14 -1.53
CA GLY A 12 -11.56 6.27 -2.10
C GLY A 12 -10.52 5.36 -1.44
N TYR A 13 -10.93 4.24 -0.85
CA TYR A 13 -10.01 3.23 -0.31
C TYR A 13 -9.44 2.30 -1.38
N VAL A 14 -10.14 2.18 -2.51
CA VAL A 14 -9.76 1.39 -3.67
C VAL A 14 -10.16 2.15 -4.93
N ASP A 15 -9.45 1.91 -6.02
CA ASP A 15 -9.67 2.55 -7.32
C ASP A 15 -9.61 1.52 -8.45
N GLU A 16 -9.40 1.98 -9.68
CA GLU A 16 -9.36 1.15 -10.89
C GLU A 16 -8.28 0.06 -10.82
N GLN A 17 -7.16 0.27 -10.11
CA GLN A 17 -6.13 -0.75 -9.96
C GLN A 17 -6.58 -1.95 -9.11
N PHE A 18 -7.51 -1.74 -8.18
CA PHE A 18 -8.08 -2.84 -7.40
C PHE A 18 -8.96 -3.75 -8.28
N ILE A 19 -9.65 -3.16 -9.25
CA ILE A 19 -10.46 -3.90 -10.24
C ILE A 19 -9.54 -4.74 -11.12
N GLU A 20 -8.41 -4.19 -11.59
CA GLU A 20 -7.41 -4.96 -12.35
C GLU A 20 -6.83 -6.12 -11.54
N LEU A 21 -6.61 -5.94 -10.22
CA LEU A 21 -6.17 -7.01 -9.32
C LEU A 21 -7.22 -8.11 -9.16
N GLU A 22 -8.51 -7.77 -9.09
CA GLU A 22 -9.60 -8.74 -9.07
C GLU A 22 -9.74 -9.50 -10.39
N GLU A 23 -9.55 -8.84 -11.54
CA GLU A 23 -9.58 -9.48 -12.85
C GLU A 23 -8.46 -10.49 -13.07
N LEU A 24 -7.34 -10.36 -12.34
CA LEU A 24 -6.22 -11.32 -12.33
C LEU A 24 -6.48 -12.55 -11.46
N GLN A 25 -7.50 -12.53 -10.60
CA GLN A 25 -7.89 -13.67 -9.79
C GLN A 25 -8.78 -14.63 -10.61
N ASP A 26 -8.39 -15.91 -10.65
CA ASP A 26 -9.15 -16.96 -11.33
C ASP A 26 -9.34 -18.20 -10.44
N ASP A 27 -10.01 -19.23 -10.97
CA ASP A 27 -10.25 -20.49 -10.26
C ASP A 27 -8.94 -21.24 -9.89
N ALA A 28 -7.82 -20.93 -10.55
CA ALA A 28 -6.52 -21.51 -10.27
C ALA A 28 -5.75 -20.74 -9.18
N THR A 29 -6.05 -19.45 -8.96
CA THR A 29 -5.44 -18.58 -7.96
C THR A 29 -6.47 -17.87 -7.05
N PRO A 30 -7.37 -18.60 -6.38
CA PRO A 30 -8.53 -18.01 -5.70
C PRO A 30 -8.20 -17.09 -4.52
N THR A 31 -6.95 -17.05 -4.06
CA THR A 31 -6.44 -16.23 -2.95
C THR A 31 -5.55 -15.08 -3.41
N PHE A 32 -5.41 -14.85 -4.72
CA PHE A 32 -4.46 -13.89 -5.27
C PHE A 32 -4.61 -12.48 -4.68
N VAL A 33 -5.83 -11.94 -4.64
CA VAL A 33 -6.07 -10.59 -4.10
C VAL A 33 -5.71 -10.53 -2.61
N GLU A 34 -6.07 -11.56 -1.83
CA GLU A 34 -5.73 -11.66 -0.41
C GLU A 34 -4.21 -11.69 -0.18
N GLU A 35 -3.49 -12.45 -1.01
CA GLU A 35 -2.02 -12.56 -0.95
C GLU A 35 -1.34 -11.23 -1.26
N VAL A 36 -1.81 -10.52 -2.29
CA VAL A 36 -1.29 -9.19 -2.66
C VAL A 36 -1.54 -8.18 -1.54
N VAL A 37 -2.75 -8.14 -1.00
CA VAL A 37 -3.13 -7.24 0.11
C VAL A 37 -2.31 -7.55 1.37
N THR A 38 -2.13 -8.84 1.68
CA THR A 38 -1.31 -9.29 2.82
C THR A 38 0.15 -8.89 2.65
N LEU A 39 0.72 -9.07 1.46
CA LEU A 39 2.10 -8.67 1.16
C LEU A 39 2.28 -7.17 1.35
N PHE A 40 1.32 -6.35 0.90
CA PHE A 40 1.37 -4.91 1.07
C PHE A 40 1.35 -4.47 2.53
N TYR A 41 0.45 -5.01 3.35
CA TYR A 41 0.37 -4.63 4.76
C TYR A 41 1.66 -5.01 5.50
N ASN A 42 2.22 -6.19 5.21
CA ASN A 42 3.48 -6.63 5.80
C ASN A 42 4.66 -5.71 5.40
N ASP A 43 4.77 -5.37 4.12
CA ASP A 43 5.81 -4.45 3.64
C ASP A 43 5.63 -3.04 4.20
N SER A 44 4.39 -2.54 4.27
CA SER A 44 4.09 -1.23 4.85
C SER A 44 4.42 -1.16 6.33
N ALA A 45 4.06 -2.19 7.12
CA ALA A 45 4.40 -2.25 8.53
C ALA A 45 5.91 -2.24 8.75
N ARG A 46 6.67 -2.98 7.92
CA ARG A 46 8.14 -2.98 7.97
C ARG A 46 8.72 -1.62 7.62
N LEU A 47 8.21 -0.95 6.58
CA LEU A 47 8.66 0.37 6.17
C LEU A 47 8.38 1.44 7.23
N ILE A 48 7.17 1.44 7.81
CA ILE A 48 6.80 2.34 8.90
C ILE A 48 7.73 2.14 10.09
N HIS A 49 8.01 0.90 10.48
CA HIS A 49 8.96 0.61 11.55
C HIS A 49 10.37 1.15 11.26
N HIS A 50 10.87 1.01 10.02
CA HIS A 50 12.17 1.57 9.64
C HIS A 50 12.20 3.11 9.64
N ILE A 51 11.10 3.76 9.25
CA ILE A 51 10.97 5.21 9.34
C ILE A 51 11.03 5.64 10.80
N ASP A 52 10.28 4.98 11.67
CA ASP A 52 10.23 5.27 13.12
C ASP A 52 11.64 5.15 13.75
N GLN A 53 12.34 4.05 13.49
CA GLN A 53 13.73 3.86 13.93
C GLN A 53 14.67 4.95 13.39
N SER A 54 14.52 5.33 12.12
CA SER A 54 15.36 6.36 11.50
C SER A 54 15.09 7.76 12.07
N LEU A 55 13.88 8.01 12.57
CA LEU A 55 13.52 9.25 13.25
C LEU A 55 14.02 9.28 14.71
N GLU A 56 14.02 8.14 15.40
CA GLU A 56 14.53 8.00 16.77
C GLU A 56 16.06 8.14 16.84
N GLU A 57 16.82 7.75 15.81
CA GLU A 57 18.29 7.73 15.81
C GLU A 57 18.99 9.10 15.69
N GLN A 58 18.25 10.21 15.51
CA GLN A 58 18.71 11.61 15.52
C GLN A 58 20.20 11.90 15.16
N LEU A 59 20.50 11.79 13.87
CA LEU A 59 21.09 12.85 13.04
C LEU A 59 20.38 12.67 11.70
N LEU A 60 19.31 13.42 11.45
CA LEU A 60 18.43 13.25 10.28
C LEU A 60 19.23 13.18 8.98
N ASP A 61 19.49 11.96 8.52
CA ASP A 61 20.02 11.71 7.18
C ASP A 61 18.85 11.86 6.21
N PHE A 62 18.61 13.10 5.79
CA PHE A 62 17.55 13.46 4.87
C PHE A 62 17.64 12.68 3.55
N ALA A 63 18.82 12.20 3.15
CA ALA A 63 18.96 11.37 1.94
C ALA A 63 18.39 9.96 2.16
N LYS A 64 18.56 9.40 3.36
CA LYS A 64 17.99 8.10 3.74
C LYS A 64 16.47 8.20 3.89
N LEU A 65 15.98 9.28 4.50
CA LEU A 65 14.54 9.57 4.61
C LEU A 65 13.88 9.76 3.24
N ASP A 66 14.51 10.51 2.34
CA ASP A 66 13.99 10.73 0.97
C ASP A 66 13.95 9.42 0.17
N ASN A 67 14.95 8.56 0.34
CA ASN A 67 14.94 7.23 -0.28
C ASN A 67 13.79 6.35 0.25
N TYR A 68 13.57 6.31 1.56
CA TYR A 68 12.42 5.59 2.13
C TYR A 68 11.09 6.17 1.69
N MET A 69 10.97 7.50 1.62
CA MET A 69 9.77 8.17 1.14
C MET A 69 9.50 7.87 -0.33
N HIS A 70 10.54 7.83 -1.16
CA HIS A 70 10.43 7.49 -2.58
C HIS A 70 10.03 6.02 -2.78
N GLN A 71 10.65 5.10 -2.03
CA GLN A 71 10.28 3.68 -2.06
C GLN A 71 8.86 3.47 -1.54
N PHE A 72 8.49 4.14 -0.45
CA PHE A 72 7.14 4.09 0.11
C PHE A 72 6.10 4.65 -0.87
N LYS A 73 6.41 5.76 -1.55
CA LYS A 73 5.56 6.31 -2.61
C LYS A 73 5.43 5.35 -3.79
N GLY A 74 6.53 4.71 -4.19
CA GLY A 74 6.54 3.70 -5.26
C GLY A 74 5.84 2.38 -4.90
N SER A 75 5.88 1.97 -3.63
CA SER A 75 5.11 0.82 -3.14
C SER A 75 3.64 1.16 -2.95
N SER A 76 3.33 2.40 -2.56
CA SER A 76 1.95 2.89 -2.41
C SER A 76 1.31 3.23 -3.76
N SER A 77 2.08 3.59 -4.79
CA SER A 77 1.57 3.77 -6.16
C SER A 77 1.19 2.47 -6.85
N ARG A 78 1.53 1.32 -6.26
CA ARG A 78 1.07 0.00 -6.70
C ARG A 78 -0.31 -0.37 -6.12
N LEU A 79 -0.80 0.42 -5.16
CA LEU A 79 -2.08 0.22 -4.46
C LEU A 79 -2.82 1.56 -4.25
N GLU A 80 -2.47 2.54 -5.09
CA GLU A 80 -2.97 3.91 -5.16
C GLU A 80 -3.69 4.48 -3.92
N ILE A 81 -2.99 4.52 -2.77
CA ILE A 81 -3.48 5.29 -1.60
C ILE A 81 -3.27 6.79 -1.88
N ASN A 82 -4.23 7.41 -2.56
CA ASN A 82 -4.16 8.79 -3.04
C ASN A 82 -4.38 9.87 -1.96
N LYS A 83 -4.42 9.53 -0.67
CA LYS A 83 -4.42 10.51 0.43
C LYS A 83 -3.67 9.99 1.65
N MET A 84 -2.39 10.34 1.73
CA MET A 84 -1.74 10.53 3.03
C MET A 84 -1.26 11.98 3.09
N VAL A 85 -2.08 12.83 3.70
CA VAL A 85 -1.71 14.19 4.08
C VAL A 85 -0.84 14.04 5.33
N ILE A 86 0.43 14.43 5.21
CA ILE A 86 1.30 14.69 6.35
C ILE A 86 0.87 15.99 7.01
#